data_AF-A0A2X3UKW7-F1
#
_entry.id   AF-A0A2X3UKW7-F1
#
_cell.length_a   1.000
_cell.length_b   1.000
_cell.length_c   1.000
_cell.angle_alpha   90.00
_cell.angle_beta   90.00
_cell.angle_gamma   90.00
#
_symmetry.space_group_name_H-M   'P 1'
#
loop_
_entity.id
_entity.type
_entity.pdbx_description
1 polymer ?
#
loop_
_entity_poly.entity_id
_entity_poly.type
_entity_poly.pdbx_seq_one_letter_code
_entity_poly.pdbx_strand_id
1 'polypeptide(L)'
;MTYALYILLPAKAIEKWGSLIVIGLGMLLGGLVFPIAIQAWKYKLPLTGGNLLALFGLVFIGTLFAYTIFLKGTAMVGAVKGSLLASVEPVTSVILTVLIMGDRFFAIDVVGMILIVLAVIIISLKNLVALTKEKIQR
;
A
#
# COMPACT_ATOMS: atom_id res chain seq x y z
N MET A 1 8.40 -13.29 12.45
CA MET A 1 8.38 -12.48 13.70
C MET A 1 8.21 -10.99 13.41
N THR A 2 9.11 -10.36 12.64
CA THR A 2 9.09 -8.91 12.34
C THR A 2 7.82 -8.43 11.63
N TYR A 3 7.35 -9.16 10.61
CA TYR A 3 6.14 -8.81 9.86
C TYR A 3 4.86 -8.90 10.70
N ALA A 4 4.78 -9.90 11.60
CA ALA A 4 3.64 -10.05 12.50
C ALA A 4 3.58 -8.90 13.51
N LEU A 5 4.72 -8.48 14.06
CA LEU A 5 4.81 -7.31 14.93
C LEU A 5 4.43 -6.02 14.20
N TYR A 6 4.86 -5.87 12.93
CA TYR A 6 4.51 -4.71 12.10
C TYR A 6 3.00 -4.56 11.86
N ILE A 7 2.24 -5.67 11.80
CA ILE A 7 0.78 -5.60 11.63
C ILE A 7 0.07 -5.48 12.98
N LEU A 8 0.53 -6.21 14.01
CA LEU A 8 -0.16 -6.28 15.31
C LEU A 8 0.04 -5.05 16.20
N LEU A 9 1.23 -4.43 16.17
CA LEU A 9 1.52 -3.24 16.98
C LEU A 9 0.69 -2.02 16.58
N PRO A 10 0.62 -1.61 15.30
CA PRO A 10 -0.20 -0.49 14.90
C PRO A 10 -1.69 -0.82 14.96
N ALA A 11 -2.13 -2.08 14.85
CA ALA A 11 -3.55 -2.42 14.98
C ALA A 11 -4.14 -1.91 16.30
N LYS A 12 -3.47 -2.16 17.44
CA LYS A 12 -3.89 -1.65 18.75
C LYS A 12 -3.79 -0.12 18.86
N ALA A 13 -2.82 0.49 18.19
CA ALA A 13 -2.67 1.94 18.18
C ALA A 13 -3.76 2.62 17.34
N ILE A 14 -4.14 2.03 16.21
CA ILE A 14 -5.17 2.51 15.27
C ILE A 14 -6.54 2.47 15.95
N GLU A 15 -6.86 1.42 16.71
CA GLU A 15 -8.11 1.34 17.48
C GLU A 15 -8.23 2.47 18.52
N LYS A 16 -7.11 2.88 19.13
CA LYS A 16 -7.10 3.88 20.21
C LYS A 16 -7.02 5.33 19.72
N TRP A 17 -6.25 5.59 18.66
CA TRP A 17 -5.91 6.95 18.20
C TRP A 17 -6.37 7.26 16.77
N GLY A 18 -7.01 6.30 16.09
CA GLY A 18 -7.43 6.43 14.70
C GLY A 18 -6.31 6.16 13.70
N SER A 19 -6.69 5.70 12.50
CA SER A 19 -5.75 5.27 11.46
C SER A 19 -4.87 6.40 10.94
N LEU A 20 -5.43 7.60 10.78
CA LEU A 20 -4.74 8.74 10.19
C LEU A 20 -3.53 9.19 11.02
N ILE A 21 -3.68 9.30 12.34
CA ILE A 21 -2.63 9.77 13.25
C ILE A 21 -1.50 8.74 13.32
N VAL A 22 -1.83 7.47 13.45
CA VAL A 22 -0.84 6.39 13.56
C VAL A 22 -0.04 6.23 12.28
N ILE A 23 -0.70 6.23 11.12
CA ILE A 23 -0.03 6.11 9.82
C ILE A 23 0.79 7.36 9.52
N GLY A 24 0.25 8.56 9.76
CA GLY A 24 0.95 9.82 9.52
C GLY A 24 2.23 9.95 10.34
N LEU A 25 2.17 9.65 11.65
CA LEU A 25 3.36 9.63 12.50
C LEU A 25 4.33 8.52 12.11
N GLY A 26 3.83 7.35 11.70
CA GLY A 26 4.65 6.26 11.18
C GLY A 26 5.42 6.65 9.92
N MET A 27 4.76 7.32 8.98
CA MET A 27 5.40 7.85 7.75
C MET A 27 6.43 8.93 8.07
N LEU A 28 6.14 9.83 9.02
CA LEU A 28 7.05 10.90 9.42
C LEU A 28 8.31 10.35 10.11
N LEU A 29 8.14 9.43 11.06
CA LEU A 29 9.26 8.75 11.72
C LEU A 29 10.05 7.91 10.73
N GLY A 30 9.37 7.19 9.82
CA GLY A 30 10.03 6.46 8.74
C GLY A 30 10.90 7.38 7.89
N GLY A 31 10.35 8.51 7.43
CA GLY A 31 11.07 9.50 6.63
C GLY A 31 12.28 10.13 7.33
N LEU A 32 12.27 10.23 8.67
CA LEU A 32 13.39 10.77 9.44
C LEU A 32 14.46 9.72 9.77
N VAL A 33 14.04 8.53 10.18
CA VAL A 33 14.95 7.47 10.64
C VAL A 33 15.63 6.77 9.47
N PHE A 34 14.92 6.57 8.35
CA PHE A 34 15.44 5.80 7.21
C PHE A 34 16.69 6.44 6.58
N PRO A 35 16.74 7.76 6.30
CA PRO A 35 17.95 8.40 5.78
C PRO A 35 19.15 8.32 6.72
N ILE A 36 18.91 8.35 8.04
CA ILE A 36 19.95 8.23 9.06
C ILE A 36 20.50 6.81 9.09
N ALA A 37 19.62 5.80 9.08
CA ALA A 37 20.00 4.39 9.13
C ALA A 37 20.82 3.96 7.91
N ILE A 38 20.45 4.40 6.70
CA ILE A 38 21.18 4.07 5.48
C ILE A 38 22.36 5.01 5.19
N GLN A 39 22.55 6.05 6.02
CA GLN A 39 23.54 7.11 5.80
C GLN A 39 23.41 7.72 4.39
N ALA A 40 22.20 8.16 4.04
CA ALA A 40 21.84 8.60 2.69
C ALA A 40 22.80 9.67 2.12
N TRP A 41 23.39 10.49 3.00
CA TRP A 41 24.39 11.51 2.65
C TRP A 41 25.72 10.96 2.12
N LYS A 42 26.02 9.67 2.28
CA LYS A 42 27.20 9.03 1.67
C LYS A 42 26.98 8.66 0.20
N TYR A 43 25.74 8.56 -0.24
CA TYR A 43 25.40 8.25 -1.61
C TYR A 43 25.33 9.55 -2.42
N LYS A 44 26.17 9.66 -3.44
CA LYS A 44 26.06 10.74 -4.41
C LYS A 44 24.85 10.49 -5.28
N LEU A 45 23.73 11.13 -4.96
CA LEU A 45 22.59 11.16 -5.86
C LEU A 45 22.91 12.15 -6.99
N PRO A 46 23.05 11.72 -8.25
CA PRO A 46 23.21 12.66 -9.34
C PRO A 46 21.92 13.48 -9.45
N LEU A 47 21.97 14.73 -9.01
CA LEU A 47 20.86 15.68 -9.08
C LEU A 47 20.75 16.25 -10.50
N THR A 48 20.52 15.37 -11.47
CA THR A 48 20.16 15.75 -12.83
C THR A 48 18.70 16.18 -12.85
N GLY A 49 18.32 17.11 -13.74
CA GLY A 49 16.93 17.57 -13.87
C GLY A 49 15.91 16.43 -14.02
N GLY A 50 16.27 15.36 -14.73
CA GLY A 50 15.44 14.15 -14.86
C GLY A 50 15.21 13.40 -13.54
N ASN A 51 16.25 13.25 -12.71
CA ASN A 51 16.12 12.60 -11.40
C ASN A 51 15.27 13.44 -10.45
N LEU A 52 15.41 14.77 -10.49
CA LEU A 52 14.61 15.66 -9.65
C LEU A 52 13.13 15.63 -10.07
N LEU A 53 12.84 15.59 -11.38
CA LEU A 53 11.49 15.40 -11.91
C LEU A 53 10.90 14.04 -11.51
N ALA A 54 11.66 12.96 -11.61
CA ALA A 54 11.22 11.63 -11.20
C ALA A 54 10.90 11.57 -9.70
N LEU A 55 11.75 12.18 -8.87
CA LEU A 55 11.57 12.23 -7.42
C LEU A 55 10.36 13.09 -7.04
N PHE A 56 10.17 14.21 -7.73
CA PHE A 56 8.96 15.04 -7.59
C PHE A 56 7.69 14.25 -7.97
N GLY A 57 7.69 13.59 -9.13
CA GLY A 57 6.57 12.77 -9.59
C GLY A 57 6.24 11.64 -8.61
N LEU A 58 7.26 10.94 -8.10
CA LEU A 58 7.08 9.86 -7.14
C LEU A 58 6.46 10.34 -5.83
N VAL A 59 6.94 11.44 -5.25
CA VAL A 59 6.42 11.95 -3.98
C VAL A 59 5.05 12.58 -4.12
N PHE A 60 4.87 13.48 -5.10
CA PHE A 60 3.63 14.26 -5.22
C PHE A 60 2.52 13.47 -5.91
N ILE A 61 2.81 12.86 -7.07
CA ILE A 61 1.80 12.12 -7.84
C ILE A 61 1.64 10.71 -7.27
N GLY A 62 2.75 9.98 -7.10
CA GLY A 62 2.74 8.58 -6.67
C GLY A 62 2.30 8.36 -5.23
N THR A 63 2.63 9.28 -4.32
CA THR A 63 2.32 9.12 -2.89
C THR A 63 1.24 10.08 -2.41
N LEU A 64 1.49 11.39 -2.40
CA LEU A 64 0.57 12.34 -1.76
C LEU A 64 -0.81 12.39 -2.43
N PHE A 65 -0.83 12.55 -3.75
CA PHE A 65 -2.08 12.64 -4.51
C PHE A 65 -2.84 11.31 -4.50
N ALA A 66 -2.16 10.22 -4.83
CA ALA A 66 -2.75 8.87 -4.84
C ALA A 66 -3.33 8.51 -3.47
N TYR A 67 -2.57 8.71 -2.39
CA TYR A 67 -3.03 8.39 -1.04
C TYR A 67 -4.19 9.28 -0.57
N THR A 68 -4.18 10.57 -0.93
CA THR A 68 -5.28 11.48 -0.59
C THR A 68 -6.57 11.06 -1.29
N ILE A 69 -6.53 10.73 -2.57
CA ILE A 69 -7.69 10.22 -3.31
C ILE A 69 -8.13 8.87 -2.75
N PHE A 70 -7.18 7.99 -2.41
CA PHE A 70 -7.50 6.69 -1.83
C PHE A 70 -8.22 6.84 -0.48
N LEU A 71 -7.72 7.68 0.44
CA LEU A 71 -8.37 7.93 1.72
C LEU A 71 -9.74 8.57 1.55
N LYS A 72 -9.85 9.59 0.69
CA LYS A 72 -11.13 10.26 0.43
C LYS A 72 -12.13 9.31 -0.25
N GLY A 73 -11.69 8.51 -1.21
CA GLY A 73 -12.48 7.48 -1.87
C GLY A 73 -12.98 6.45 -0.88
N THR A 74 -12.11 5.92 -0.04
CA THR A 74 -12.44 4.94 1.00
C THR A 74 -13.42 5.51 2.04
N ALA A 75 -13.27 6.79 2.40
CA ALA A 75 -14.22 7.48 3.28
C ALA A 75 -15.61 7.62 2.64
N MET A 76 -15.70 7.84 1.32
CA MET A 76 -16.97 7.96 0.60
C MET A 76 -17.69 6.61 0.37
N VAL A 77 -16.96 5.56 0.02
CA VAL A 77 -17.56 4.24 -0.29
C VAL A 77 -17.67 3.31 0.92
N GLY A 78 -17.04 3.67 2.04
CA GLY A 78 -16.96 2.88 3.27
C GLY A 78 -15.79 1.89 3.28
N ALA A 79 -15.28 1.59 4.48
CA ALA A 79 -14.08 0.79 4.71
C ALA A 79 -14.07 -0.57 3.98
N VAL A 80 -15.24 -1.22 3.89
CA VAL A 80 -15.39 -2.53 3.25
C VAL A 80 -15.13 -2.46 1.74
N LYS A 81 -15.79 -1.51 1.05
CA LYS A 81 -15.63 -1.34 -0.39
C LYS A 81 -14.26 -0.77 -0.73
N GLY A 82 -13.71 0.10 0.12
CA GLY A 82 -12.33 0.57 -0.02
C GLY A 82 -11.30 -0.56 0.12
N SER A 83 -11.51 -1.51 1.03
CA SER A 83 -10.63 -2.69 1.15
C SER A 83 -10.67 -3.58 -0.09
N LEU A 84 -11.81 -3.67 -0.79
CA LEU A 84 -11.89 -4.38 -2.08
C LEU A 84 -11.13 -3.64 -3.18
N LEU A 85 -11.22 -2.30 -3.20
CA LEU A 85 -10.47 -1.50 -4.17
C LEU A 85 -8.96 -1.59 -3.92
N ALA A 86 -8.53 -1.56 -2.66
CA ALA A 86 -7.13 -1.81 -2.29
C ALA A 86 -6.66 -3.21 -2.70
N SER A 87 -7.56 -4.20 -2.64
CA SER A 87 -7.29 -5.56 -3.09
C SER A 87 -7.05 -5.70 -4.60
N VAL A 88 -7.35 -4.66 -5.40
CA VAL A 88 -7.02 -4.63 -6.83
C VAL A 88 -5.57 -4.17 -7.05
N GLU A 89 -4.94 -3.52 -6.08
CA GLU A 89 -3.55 -3.03 -6.15
C GLU A 89 -2.54 -4.10 -6.62
N PRO A 90 -2.54 -5.35 -6.09
CA PRO A 90 -1.59 -6.37 -6.52
C PRO A 90 -1.75 -6.72 -8.00
N VAL A 91 -3.00 -6.71 -8.51
CA VAL A 91 -3.29 -7.00 -9.92
C VAL A 91 -2.75 -5.89 -10.81
N THR A 92 -3.03 -4.63 -10.45
CA THR A 92 -2.60 -3.45 -11.21
C THR A 92 -1.08 -3.31 -11.19
N SER A 93 -0.44 -3.51 -10.04
CA SER A 93 1.02 -3.45 -9.90
C SER A 93 1.69 -4.39 -10.90
N VAL A 94 1.19 -5.62 -10.98
CA VAL A 94 1.72 -6.63 -11.88
C VAL A 94 1.53 -6.26 -13.35
N ILE A 95 0.33 -5.82 -13.74
CA ILE A 95 0.06 -5.40 -15.13
C ILE A 95 0.99 -4.25 -15.52
N LEU A 96 1.17 -3.27 -14.63
CA LEU A 96 2.07 -2.15 -14.88
C LEU A 96 3.54 -2.59 -14.95
N THR A 97 3.98 -3.55 -14.13
CA THR A 97 5.33 -4.11 -14.23
C THR A 97 5.57 -4.75 -15.61
N VAL A 98 4.63 -5.55 -16.11
CA VAL A 98 4.73 -6.17 -17.44
C VAL A 98 4.77 -5.11 -18.55
N LEU A 99 3.84 -4.15 -18.51
CA LEU A 99 3.65 -3.21 -19.61
C LEU A 99 4.68 -2.08 -19.65
N ILE A 100 5.08 -1.56 -18.48
CA ILE A 100 5.95 -0.38 -18.37
C ILE A 100 7.41 -0.78 -18.20
N MET A 101 7.68 -1.79 -17.36
CA MET A 101 9.06 -2.18 -17.03
C MET A 101 9.67 -3.12 -18.09
N GLY A 102 8.82 -3.79 -18.89
CA GLY A 102 9.26 -4.65 -19.99
C GLY A 102 9.94 -5.93 -19.52
N ASP A 103 9.81 -6.28 -18.25
CA ASP A 103 10.38 -7.50 -17.68
C ASP A 103 9.78 -8.75 -18.32
N ARG A 104 10.62 -9.74 -18.62
CA ARG A 104 10.18 -11.03 -19.16
C ARG A 104 9.69 -11.91 -18.02
N PHE A 105 8.39 -12.11 -17.97
CA PHE A 105 7.78 -13.04 -17.03
C PHE A 105 8.09 -14.49 -17.41
N PHE A 106 8.60 -15.26 -16.47
CA PHE A 106 8.66 -16.71 -16.58
C PHE A 106 7.29 -17.30 -16.24
N ALA A 107 7.03 -18.54 -16.68
CA ALA A 107 5.78 -19.23 -16.39
C ALA A 107 5.47 -19.31 -14.88
N ILE A 108 6.51 -19.39 -14.03
CA ILE A 108 6.39 -19.39 -12.57
C ILE A 108 5.84 -18.07 -12.02
N ASP A 109 6.18 -16.94 -12.65
CA ASP A 109 5.74 -15.60 -12.22
C ASP A 109 4.24 -15.41 -12.50
N VAL A 110 3.76 -15.98 -13.62
CA VAL A 110 2.34 -16.00 -13.97
C VAL A 110 1.52 -16.85 -13.00
N VAL A 111 2.04 -18.01 -12.59
CA VAL A 111 1.38 -18.86 -11.59
C VAL A 111 1.35 -18.17 -10.23
N GLY A 112 2.47 -17.59 -9.80
CA GLY A 112 2.54 -16.80 -8.55
C GLY A 112 1.55 -15.64 -8.54
N MET A 113 1.43 -14.94 -9.66
CA MET A 113 0.47 -13.86 -9.87
C MET A 113 -0.97 -14.36 -9.71
N ILE A 114 -1.37 -15.45 -10.38
CA ILE A 114 -2.71 -16.03 -10.24
C ILE A 114 -3.02 -16.40 -8.79
N LEU A 115 -2.05 -16.98 -8.07
CA LEU A 115 -2.21 -17.36 -6.67
C LEU A 115 -2.42 -16.14 -5.76
N ILE A 116 -1.69 -15.05 -5.98
CA ILE A 116 -1.86 -13.80 -5.22
C ILE A 116 -3.26 -13.23 -5.44
N VAL A 117 -3.71 -13.15 -6.70
CA VAL A 117 -5.05 -12.65 -7.03
C VAL A 117 -6.14 -13.50 -6.37
N LEU A 118 -6.02 -14.83 -6.45
CA LEU A 118 -6.96 -15.75 -5.82
C LEU A 118 -7.00 -15.58 -4.29
N ALA A 119 -5.83 -15.52 -3.64
CA ALA A 119 -5.75 -15.33 -2.20
C ALA A 119 -6.45 -14.03 -1.74
N VAL A 120 -6.19 -12.94 -2.47
CA VAL A 120 -6.78 -11.64 -2.19
C VAL A 120 -8.30 -11.64 -2.39
N ILE A 121 -8.81 -12.26 -3.45
CA ILE A 121 -10.26 -12.41 -3.69
C ILE A 121 -10.91 -13.20 -2.56
N ILE A 122 -10.32 -14.32 -2.14
CA ILE A 122 -10.86 -15.16 -1.06
C ILE A 122 -10.94 -14.38 0.26
N ILE A 123 -9.88 -13.67 0.64
CA ILE A 123 -9.84 -12.87 1.87
C ILE A 123 -10.88 -11.74 1.81
N SER A 124 -10.94 -11.04 0.68
CA SER A 124 -11.89 -9.96 0.44
C SER A 124 -13.36 -10.41 0.53
N LEU A 125 -13.70 -11.54 -0.09
CA LEU A 125 -15.05 -12.13 -0.01
C LEU A 125 -15.39 -12.57 1.41
N LYS A 126 -14.45 -13.18 2.13
CA LYS A 126 -14.65 -13.57 3.53
C LYS A 126 -14.91 -12.37 4.43
N ASN A 127 -14.17 -11.28 4.24
CA ASN A 127 -14.37 -10.03 4.98
C ASN A 127 -15.73 -9.40 4.67
N LEU A 128 -16.12 -9.34 3.38
CA LEU A 128 -17.44 -8.87 2.96
C LEU A 128 -18.58 -9.61 3.65
N VAL A 129 -18.54 -10.95 3.62
CA VAL A 129 -19.60 -11.80 4.22
C VAL A 129 -19.67 -11.61 5.73
N ALA A 130 -18.52 -11.49 6.41
CA ALA A 130 -18.48 -11.24 7.85
C ALA A 130 -19.16 -9.91 8.21
N LEU A 131 -18.85 -8.85 7.47
CA LEU A 131 -19.43 -7.51 7.68
C LEU A 131 -20.94 -7.47 7.38
N THR A 132 -21.41 -8.21 6.38
CA THR A 132 -22.85 -8.33 6.10
C THR A 132 -23.59 -9.07 7.23
N LYS A 133 -23.00 -10.13 7.81
CA LYS A 133 -23.61 -10.83 8.96
C LYS A 133 -23.73 -9.93 10.18
N GLU A 134 -22.72 -9.14 10.48
CA GLU A 134 -22.72 -8.23 11.63
C GLU A 134 -23.80 -7.14 11.50
N LYS A 135 -24.06 -6.68 10.27
CA LYS A 135 -25.09 -5.67 9.96
C LYS A 135 -26.53 -6.21 10.00
N ILE A 136 -26.72 -7.53 9.87
CA ILE A 136 -28.04 -8.19 9.93
C ILE A 136 -28.42 -8.55 11.38
N GLN A 137 -27.43 -8.69 12.28
CA GLN A 137 -27.67 -8.98 13.70
C GLN A 137 -27.85 -7.74 14.60
N ARG A 138 -27.65 -6.53 14.06
CA ARG A 138 -28.01 -5.25 14.70
C ARG A 138 -29.35 -4.77 14.16
#